data_AF-A0A7J8S2S7-F1
#
_entry.id   AF-A0A7J8S2S7-F1
#
_cell.length_a   1.000
_cell.length_b   1.000
_cell.length_c   1.000
_cell.angle_alpha   90.00
_cell.angle_beta   90.00
_cell.angle_gamma   90.00
#
_symmetry.space_group_name_H-M   'P 1'
#
loop_
_entity.id
_entity.type
_entity.pdbx_description
1 polymer ?
#
loop_
_entity_poly.entity_id
_entity_poly.type
_entity_poly.pdbx_seq_one_letter_code
_entity_poly.pdbx_strand_id
1 'polypeptide(L)'
;MERDFSIQFFLLLADVEDLKSYSKSQGASEADSLSHWDISFWSERLRESKYDINEEELRPYFSFSKVMDGLFNLAKILFGIDIEAADGLAPVWNKDVRFYCVKDSSGSPIAYFYFDPYSRPSEKREGAWMDEVVSRSRVLSRNGTTARLPVAHMVCNQTPPVGDKPSLMTFREVETVFHEFGHALQHMLTKQDEGLVAGIRGVEWDAVELPSQFMENWCYHRDTLMSIAKHYQTGESIPEEVYLKLLAARTFRAGSLSLRQIRFASLDLELHTKYIPDGPESVYDVDQRVSRKTQVIPPLPEDRFLCDFTKEIFDLIAFVNARWICCWILQLQEVLSADAFSAFEDAGLEDSKAVKETGHKFRETVLALGGGKAPLEQLSNGRQHQVLIFTLITIKVFVEFRGREPSPEALLRHNGLLPVTA
;
A
#
# COMPACT_ATOMS: atom_id res chain seq x y z
N MET A 1 24.17 3.73 1.70
CA MET A 1 23.66 3.09 2.93
C MET A 1 24.00 3.89 4.19
N GLU A 2 25.25 4.00 4.67
CA GLU A 2 25.54 4.81 5.89
C GLU A 2 25.18 6.32 5.76
N ARG A 3 25.34 6.91 4.56
CA ARG A 3 24.95 8.32 4.34
C ARG A 3 23.43 8.53 4.30
N ASP A 4 22.66 7.56 3.81
CA ASP A 4 21.21 7.70 3.61
C ASP A 4 20.44 7.53 4.93
N PHE A 5 20.93 6.65 5.82
CA PHE A 5 20.44 6.55 7.20
C PHE A 5 20.53 7.87 7.96
N SER A 6 21.52 8.71 7.64
CA SER A 6 21.70 9.99 8.33
C SER A 6 20.53 10.95 8.05
N ILE A 7 20.05 11.04 6.82
CA ILE A 7 19.01 12.02 6.42
C ILE A 7 17.66 11.68 7.06
N GLN A 8 17.24 10.41 6.98
CA GLN A 8 15.97 9.97 7.61
C GLN A 8 16.01 10.13 9.13
N PHE A 9 17.17 9.85 9.75
CA PHE A 9 17.35 10.08 11.18
C PHE A 9 17.31 11.57 11.56
N PHE A 10 17.93 12.45 10.75
CA PHE A 10 17.83 13.90 10.93
C PHE A 10 16.40 14.42 10.79
N LEU A 11 15.63 13.91 9.82
CA LEU A 11 14.24 14.30 9.63
C LEU A 11 13.33 13.79 10.75
N LEU A 12 13.55 12.58 11.27
CA LEU A 12 12.85 12.12 12.47
C LEU A 12 13.18 12.98 13.70
N LEU A 13 14.44 13.38 13.87
CA LEU A 13 14.81 14.29 14.96
C LEU A 13 14.06 15.63 14.84
N ALA A 14 13.99 16.19 13.62
CA ALA A 14 13.22 17.39 13.35
C ALA A 14 11.72 17.19 13.64
N ASP A 15 11.14 16.07 13.20
CA ASP A 15 9.75 15.71 13.46
C ASP A 15 9.42 15.63 14.96
N VAL A 16 10.32 15.11 15.79
CA VAL A 16 10.12 15.03 17.26
C VAL A 16 10.30 16.41 17.90
N GLU A 17 11.24 17.22 17.40
CA GLU A 17 11.46 18.59 17.90
C GLU A 17 10.30 19.53 17.54
N ASP A 18 9.70 19.36 16.37
CA ASP A 18 8.47 20.05 15.96
C ASP A 18 7.32 19.76 16.95
N LEU A 19 7.16 18.49 17.36
CA LEU A 19 6.15 18.12 18.36
C LEU A 19 6.43 18.75 19.73
N LYS A 20 7.69 18.74 20.18
CA LYS A 20 8.07 19.40 21.44
C LYS A 20 7.84 20.90 21.40
N SER A 21 8.25 21.55 20.32
CA SER A 21 8.08 22.99 20.11
C SER A 21 6.60 23.36 20.09
N TYR A 22 5.79 22.59 19.36
CA TYR A 22 4.36 22.83 19.27
C TYR A 22 3.64 22.60 20.60
N SER A 23 3.84 21.45 21.26
CA SER A 23 3.25 21.17 22.57
C SER A 23 3.64 22.21 23.63
N LYS A 24 4.90 22.67 23.62
CA LYS A 24 5.39 23.75 24.49
C LYS A 24 4.69 25.08 24.22
N SER A 25 4.46 25.40 22.94
CA SER A 25 3.71 26.62 22.56
C SER A 25 2.26 26.61 23.05
N GLN A 26 1.66 25.42 23.24
CA GLN A 26 0.32 25.24 23.79
C GLN A 26 0.29 25.20 25.33
N GLY A 27 1.45 25.33 25.99
CA GLY A 27 1.57 25.31 27.45
C GLY A 27 1.40 23.92 28.08
N ALA A 28 1.62 22.85 27.30
CA ALA A 28 1.50 21.48 27.77
C ALA A 28 2.62 21.13 28.74
N SER A 29 2.26 20.55 29.90
CA SER A 29 3.22 20.16 30.94
C SER A 29 4.17 19.03 30.49
N GLU A 30 3.69 18.16 29.61
CA GLU A 30 4.39 17.01 29.06
C GLU A 30 5.37 17.39 27.94
N ALA A 31 5.37 18.64 27.48
CA ALA A 31 6.20 19.08 26.35
C ALA A 31 7.72 18.91 26.61
N ASP A 32 8.16 19.05 27.86
CA ASP A 32 9.57 18.85 28.23
C ASP A 32 9.96 17.35 28.26
N SER A 33 8.99 16.43 28.27
CA SER A 33 9.20 14.98 28.34
C SER A 33 8.09 14.18 27.62
N LEU A 34 7.97 14.36 26.30
CA LEU A 34 7.00 13.61 25.49
C LEU A 34 7.22 12.09 25.56
N SER A 35 6.15 11.36 25.82
CA SER A 35 6.12 9.89 25.85
C SER A 35 5.45 9.33 24.60
N HIS A 36 5.53 8.01 24.38
CA HIS A 36 4.97 7.36 23.19
C HIS A 36 3.47 7.61 22.99
N TRP A 37 2.68 7.71 24.07
CA TRP A 37 1.24 7.98 24.00
C TRP A 37 0.91 9.44 23.65
N ASP A 38 1.86 10.37 23.78
CA ASP A 38 1.68 11.78 23.45
C ASP A 38 1.91 12.06 21.95
N ILE A 39 2.69 11.20 21.27
CA ILE A 39 3.16 11.42 19.89
C ILE A 39 1.99 11.55 18.91
N SER A 40 1.04 10.61 18.92
CA SER A 40 -0.10 10.66 17.98
C SER A 40 -1.01 11.85 18.26
N PHE A 41 -1.25 12.18 19.53
CA PHE A 41 -2.08 13.32 19.92
C PHE A 41 -1.48 14.64 19.41
N TRP A 42 -0.22 14.91 19.75
CA TRP A 42 0.43 16.15 19.34
C TRP A 42 0.74 16.19 17.85
N SER A 43 0.94 15.04 17.20
CA SER A 43 1.06 14.97 15.73
C SER A 43 -0.22 15.45 15.06
N GLU A 44 -1.39 15.04 15.55
CA GLU A 44 -2.66 15.49 14.98
C GLU A 44 -2.93 16.97 15.27
N ARG A 45 -2.68 17.45 16.51
CA ARG A 45 -2.83 18.87 16.82
C ARG A 45 -1.90 19.75 15.96
N LEU A 46 -0.65 19.32 15.78
CA LEU A 46 0.31 20.00 14.90
C LEU A 46 -0.16 19.96 13.44
N ARG A 47 -0.68 18.82 12.98
CA ARG A 47 -1.19 18.66 11.61
C ARG A 47 -2.37 19.58 11.33
N GLU A 48 -3.35 19.61 12.24
CA GLU A 48 -4.49 20.54 12.20
C GLU A 48 -4.01 21.99 12.12
N SER A 49 -3.10 22.39 13.01
CA SER A 49 -2.63 23.78 13.06
C SER A 49 -1.74 24.18 11.89
N LYS A 50 -0.92 23.26 11.37
CA LYS A 50 0.07 23.53 10.30
C LYS A 50 -0.57 23.55 8.92
N TYR A 51 -1.56 22.69 8.68
CA TYR A 51 -2.21 22.56 7.37
C TYR A 51 -3.64 23.08 7.34
N ASP A 52 -4.23 23.42 8.49
CA ASP A 52 -5.61 23.89 8.60
C ASP A 52 -6.60 22.89 7.99
N ILE A 53 -6.42 21.62 8.38
CA ILE A 53 -7.24 20.46 7.98
C ILE A 53 -7.69 19.73 9.23
N ASN A 54 -9.00 19.50 9.34
CA ASN A 54 -9.58 18.62 10.34
C ASN A 54 -10.06 17.32 9.68
N GLU A 55 -9.62 16.16 10.16
CA GLU A 55 -10.00 14.86 9.58
C GLU A 55 -11.51 14.60 9.65
N GLU A 56 -12.18 15.05 10.72
CA GLU A 56 -13.64 14.88 10.88
C GLU A 56 -14.43 15.75 9.89
N GLU A 57 -13.93 16.94 9.55
CA GLU A 57 -14.54 17.80 8.52
C GLU A 57 -14.39 17.23 7.10
N LEU A 58 -13.40 16.36 6.88
CA LEU A 58 -13.18 15.69 5.59
C LEU A 58 -14.08 14.47 5.40
N ARG A 59 -14.45 13.76 6.48
CA ARG A 59 -15.26 12.54 6.41
C ARG A 59 -16.52 12.65 5.53
N PRO A 60 -17.32 13.75 5.59
CA PRO A 60 -18.49 13.91 4.73
C PRO A 60 -18.22 13.84 3.23
N TYR A 61 -16.99 14.13 2.78
CA TYR A 61 -16.60 14.10 1.36
C TYR A 61 -16.18 12.71 0.88
N PHE A 62 -15.83 11.80 1.79
CA PHE A 62 -15.33 10.46 1.46
C PHE A 62 -16.35 9.38 1.82
N SER A 63 -17.54 9.45 1.21
CA SER A 63 -18.53 8.37 1.35
C SER A 63 -18.13 7.14 0.55
N PHE A 64 -18.29 5.95 1.14
CA PHE A 64 -17.94 4.66 0.52
C PHE A 64 -18.38 4.53 -0.94
N SER A 65 -19.64 4.86 -1.25
CA SER A 65 -20.16 4.76 -2.62
C SER A 65 -19.40 5.65 -3.61
N LYS A 66 -19.05 6.88 -3.21
CA LYS A 66 -18.33 7.82 -4.09
C LYS A 66 -16.88 7.44 -4.28
N VAL A 67 -16.26 6.88 -3.23
CA VAL A 67 -14.91 6.31 -3.30
C VAL A 67 -14.87 5.16 -4.30
N MET A 68 -15.83 4.22 -4.23
CA MET A 68 -15.90 3.10 -5.19
C MET A 68 -16.17 3.58 -6.62
N ASP A 69 -17.11 4.51 -6.82
CA ASP A 69 -17.40 5.08 -8.14
C ASP A 69 -16.15 5.72 -8.78
N GLY A 70 -15.41 6.52 -8.01
CA GLY A 70 -14.18 7.16 -8.48
C GLY A 70 -13.05 6.18 -8.74
N LEU A 71 -12.89 5.17 -7.88
CA LEU A 71 -11.93 4.07 -8.06
C LEU A 71 -12.22 3.28 -9.35
N PHE A 72 -13.48 2.94 -9.62
CA PHE A 72 -13.86 2.24 -10.85
C PHE A 72 -13.68 3.12 -12.09
N ASN A 73 -13.98 4.41 -11.99
CA ASN A 73 -13.72 5.34 -13.08
C ASN A 73 -12.21 5.47 -13.38
N LEU A 74 -11.37 5.51 -12.35
CA LEU A 74 -9.91 5.47 -12.52
C LEU A 74 -9.47 4.17 -13.20
N ALA A 75 -9.96 3.02 -12.74
CA ALA A 75 -9.64 1.72 -13.34
C ALA A 75 -10.04 1.65 -14.81
N LYS A 76 -11.16 2.27 -15.18
CA LYS A 76 -11.59 2.42 -16.57
C LYS A 76 -10.63 3.27 -17.39
N ILE A 77 -10.17 4.41 -16.85
CA ILE A 77 -9.22 5.30 -17.52
C ILE A 77 -7.87 4.61 -17.72
N LEU A 78 -7.33 3.98 -16.67
CA LEU A 78 -5.99 3.40 -16.72
C LEU A 78 -5.96 2.06 -17.46
N PHE A 79 -6.94 1.19 -17.23
CA PHE A 79 -6.86 -0.22 -17.61
C PHE A 79 -7.96 -0.64 -18.60
N GLY A 80 -8.86 0.28 -18.99
CA GLY A 80 -9.89 0.00 -19.99
C GLY A 80 -10.88 -1.07 -19.56
N ILE A 81 -11.18 -1.13 -18.26
CA ILE A 81 -12.15 -2.07 -17.67
C ILE A 81 -13.40 -1.36 -17.16
N ASP A 82 -14.55 -2.01 -17.29
CA ASP A 82 -15.81 -1.56 -16.71
C ASP A 82 -16.16 -2.46 -15.54
N ILE A 83 -16.49 -1.85 -14.39
CA ILE A 83 -16.83 -2.57 -13.16
C ILE A 83 -18.26 -2.22 -12.77
N GLU A 84 -19.09 -3.24 -12.56
CA GLU A 84 -20.49 -3.08 -12.20
C GLU A 84 -20.87 -4.00 -11.05
N ALA A 85 -21.86 -3.59 -10.25
CA ALA A 85 -22.42 -4.43 -9.20
C ALA A 85 -23.09 -5.67 -9.81
N ALA A 86 -22.81 -6.83 -9.22
CA ALA A 86 -23.33 -8.14 -9.61
C ALA A 86 -23.91 -8.88 -8.39
N ASP A 87 -24.35 -8.13 -7.37
CA ASP A 87 -24.97 -8.66 -6.16
C ASP A 87 -26.11 -9.65 -6.52
N GLY A 88 -26.11 -10.82 -5.87
CA GLY A 88 -27.07 -11.91 -6.15
C GLY A 88 -26.63 -12.92 -7.20
N LEU A 89 -25.56 -12.66 -7.97
CA LEU A 89 -24.98 -13.65 -8.88
C LEU A 89 -24.23 -14.76 -8.13
N ALA A 90 -23.60 -14.42 -7.00
CA ALA A 90 -22.88 -15.34 -6.14
C ALA A 90 -23.38 -15.26 -4.69
N PRO A 91 -23.37 -16.37 -3.93
CA PRO A 91 -23.71 -16.36 -2.51
C PRO A 91 -22.67 -15.58 -1.70
N VAL A 92 -23.12 -14.88 -0.67
CA VAL A 92 -22.28 -14.08 0.23
C VAL A 92 -22.46 -14.52 1.69
N TRP A 93 -21.43 -14.30 2.51
CA TRP A 93 -21.43 -14.71 3.93
C TRP A 93 -22.04 -13.65 4.87
N ASN A 94 -22.10 -12.39 4.44
CA ASN A 94 -22.66 -11.29 5.23
C ASN A 94 -23.41 -10.31 4.30
N LYS A 95 -24.46 -9.66 4.83
CA LYS A 95 -25.30 -8.70 4.09
C LYS A 95 -24.56 -7.46 3.59
N ASP A 96 -23.45 -7.12 4.22
CA ASP A 96 -22.64 -5.93 3.89
C ASP A 96 -21.64 -6.22 2.75
N VAL A 97 -21.48 -7.49 2.36
CA VAL A 97 -20.59 -7.91 1.28
C VAL A 97 -21.17 -7.48 -0.06
N ARG A 98 -20.34 -6.82 -0.87
CA ARG A 98 -20.66 -6.46 -2.25
C ARG A 98 -19.98 -7.41 -3.22
N PHE A 99 -20.64 -7.71 -4.34
CA PHE A 99 -20.06 -8.51 -5.41
C PHE A 99 -20.07 -7.73 -6.73
N TYR A 100 -18.96 -7.80 -7.46
CA TYR A 100 -18.76 -7.01 -8.68
C TYR A 100 -18.31 -7.89 -9.85
N CYS A 101 -18.76 -7.51 -11.04
CA CYS A 101 -18.31 -8.07 -12.31
C CYS A 101 -17.35 -7.08 -12.99
N VAL A 102 -16.21 -7.58 -13.45
CA VAL A 102 -15.22 -6.81 -14.21
C VAL A 102 -15.31 -7.22 -15.68
N LYS A 103 -15.50 -6.25 -16.56
CA LYS A 103 -15.65 -6.43 -18.01
C LYS A 103 -14.53 -5.74 -18.77
N ASP A 104 -14.17 -6.30 -19.92
CA ASP A 104 -13.30 -5.62 -20.88
C ASP A 104 -14.08 -4.60 -21.73
N SER A 105 -13.37 -3.91 -22.61
CA SER A 105 -13.93 -2.91 -23.54
C SER A 105 -14.93 -3.49 -24.56
N SER A 106 -15.01 -4.81 -24.71
CA SER A 106 -16.03 -5.48 -25.53
C SER A 106 -17.33 -5.75 -24.76
N GLY A 107 -17.33 -5.50 -23.44
CA GLY A 107 -18.42 -5.82 -22.53
C GLY A 107 -18.39 -7.27 -22.03
N SER A 108 -17.34 -8.03 -22.33
CA SER A 108 -17.21 -9.42 -21.92
C SER A 108 -16.68 -9.52 -20.48
N PRO A 109 -17.27 -10.36 -19.61
CA PRO A 109 -16.74 -10.59 -18.28
C PRO A 109 -15.34 -11.20 -18.33
N ILE A 110 -14.41 -10.60 -17.60
CA ILE A 110 -13.03 -11.07 -17.48
C ILE A 110 -12.65 -11.48 -16.05
N ALA A 111 -13.34 -10.97 -15.03
CA ALA A 111 -13.11 -11.33 -13.63
C ALA A 111 -14.29 -10.95 -12.73
N TYR A 112 -14.23 -11.37 -11.46
CA TYR A 112 -15.16 -10.93 -10.42
C TYR A 112 -14.42 -10.69 -9.10
N PHE A 113 -15.02 -9.93 -8.19
CA PHE A 113 -14.51 -9.84 -6.82
C PHE A 113 -15.62 -9.58 -5.81
N TYR A 114 -15.37 -10.05 -4.59
CA TYR A 114 -16.15 -9.69 -3.41
C TYR A 114 -15.46 -8.56 -2.67
N PHE A 115 -16.23 -7.70 -2.02
CA PHE A 115 -15.72 -6.69 -1.11
C PHE A 115 -16.44 -6.72 0.23
N ASP A 116 -15.72 -6.99 1.32
CA ASP A 116 -16.20 -6.94 2.71
C ASP A 116 -15.55 -5.75 3.44
N PRO A 117 -16.20 -4.56 3.48
CA PRO A 117 -15.51 -3.31 3.81
C PRO A 117 -15.45 -2.99 5.31
N TYR A 118 -16.43 -3.41 6.10
CA TYR A 118 -16.65 -2.84 7.43
C TYR A 118 -16.00 -3.62 8.57
N SER A 119 -15.58 -2.91 9.61
CA SER A 119 -15.08 -3.49 10.86
C SER A 119 -16.16 -4.32 11.56
N ARG A 120 -15.78 -5.53 12.01
CA ARG A 120 -16.68 -6.47 12.71
C ARG A 120 -15.90 -7.33 13.71
N PRO A 121 -15.38 -6.74 14.79
CA PRO A 121 -14.36 -7.35 15.64
C PRO A 121 -14.82 -8.63 16.36
N SER A 122 -16.13 -8.89 16.45
CA SER A 122 -16.66 -10.11 17.05
C SER A 122 -16.37 -11.38 16.25
N GLU A 123 -16.19 -11.28 14.92
CA GLU A 123 -16.10 -12.44 14.03
C GLU A 123 -15.17 -12.26 12.83
N LYS A 124 -14.66 -11.04 12.58
CA LYS A 124 -13.80 -10.70 11.44
C LYS A 124 -12.43 -10.27 11.93
N ARG A 125 -11.38 -10.80 11.29
CA ARG A 125 -9.99 -10.42 11.54
C ARG A 125 -9.79 -8.93 11.23
N GLU A 126 -8.98 -8.25 12.04
CA GLU A 126 -8.60 -6.85 11.86
C GLU A 126 -7.66 -6.63 10.66
N GLY A 127 -7.42 -5.37 10.28
CA GLY A 127 -6.55 -4.99 9.16
C GLY A 127 -7.26 -4.87 7.81
N ALA A 128 -6.51 -4.94 6.72
CA ALA A 128 -7.04 -5.05 5.36
C ALA A 128 -6.19 -6.08 4.60
N TRP A 129 -6.82 -6.79 3.67
CA TRP A 129 -6.13 -7.75 2.82
C TRP A 129 -6.94 -8.11 1.58
N MET A 130 -6.23 -8.62 0.58
CA MET A 130 -6.76 -9.29 -0.60
C MET A 130 -6.49 -10.79 -0.49
N ASP A 131 -7.43 -11.61 -0.97
CA ASP A 131 -7.24 -13.05 -1.05
C ASP A 131 -7.79 -13.61 -2.38
N GLU A 132 -7.23 -14.71 -2.86
CA GLU A 132 -7.72 -15.37 -4.06
C GLU A 132 -8.87 -16.33 -3.76
N VAL A 133 -9.96 -16.23 -4.50
CA VAL A 133 -11.07 -17.20 -4.43
C VAL A 133 -10.81 -18.34 -5.40
N VAL A 134 -10.59 -17.97 -6.68
CA VAL A 134 -10.16 -18.88 -7.72
C VAL A 134 -9.23 -18.15 -8.69
N SER A 135 -8.18 -18.83 -9.15
CA SER A 135 -7.25 -18.30 -10.15
C SER A 135 -7.76 -18.44 -11.58
N ARG A 136 -7.27 -17.57 -12.47
CA ARG A 136 -7.42 -17.73 -13.92
C ARG A 136 -6.72 -19.01 -14.36
N SER A 137 -7.42 -19.89 -15.08
CA SER A 137 -6.84 -21.19 -15.42
C SER A 137 -7.53 -21.84 -16.61
N ARG A 138 -6.74 -22.25 -17.61
CA ARG A 138 -7.20 -23.08 -18.73
C ARG A 138 -7.52 -24.50 -18.30
N VAL A 139 -6.73 -25.09 -17.40
CA VAL A 139 -6.91 -26.48 -16.93
C VAL A 139 -8.23 -26.65 -16.17
N LEU A 140 -8.62 -25.64 -15.39
CA LEU A 140 -9.86 -25.64 -14.61
C LEU A 140 -11.06 -25.05 -15.38
N SER A 141 -10.94 -24.95 -16.70
CA SER A 141 -12.02 -24.54 -17.58
C SER A 141 -13.17 -25.56 -17.56
N ARG A 142 -14.41 -25.07 -17.64
CA ARG A 142 -15.61 -25.93 -17.78
C ARG A 142 -15.75 -26.54 -19.18
N ASN A 143 -15.28 -25.85 -20.22
CA ASN A 143 -15.46 -26.22 -21.62
C ASN A 143 -14.15 -26.58 -22.33
N GLY A 144 -13.01 -26.42 -21.66
CA GLY A 144 -11.67 -26.70 -22.19
C GLY A 144 -11.16 -25.69 -23.24
N THR A 145 -11.99 -24.74 -23.66
CA THR A 145 -11.68 -23.78 -24.74
C THR A 145 -11.41 -22.37 -24.24
N THR A 146 -12.10 -21.94 -23.17
CA THR A 146 -11.86 -20.64 -22.52
C THR A 146 -11.42 -20.86 -21.08
N ALA A 147 -10.41 -20.14 -20.63
CA ALA A 147 -9.97 -20.27 -19.25
C ALA A 147 -11.06 -19.85 -18.26
N ARG A 148 -11.06 -20.51 -17.10
CA ARG A 148 -11.87 -20.07 -15.96
C ARG A 148 -11.46 -18.65 -15.59
N LEU A 149 -12.44 -17.78 -15.35
CA LEU A 149 -12.20 -16.41 -14.93
C LEU A 149 -11.74 -16.36 -13.46
N PRO A 150 -10.79 -15.47 -13.12
CA PRO A 150 -10.34 -15.28 -11.75
C PRO A 150 -11.42 -14.61 -10.89
N VAL A 151 -11.41 -14.93 -9.60
CA VAL A 151 -12.24 -14.28 -8.58
C VAL A 151 -11.39 -13.93 -7.36
N ALA A 152 -11.55 -12.71 -6.85
CA ALA A 152 -10.82 -12.17 -5.69
C ALA A 152 -11.73 -11.84 -4.50
N HIS A 153 -11.15 -11.79 -3.31
CA HIS A 153 -11.68 -11.12 -2.14
C HIS A 153 -10.90 -9.84 -1.90
N MET A 154 -11.61 -8.75 -1.62
CA MET A 154 -11.06 -7.57 -0.96
C MET A 154 -11.71 -7.46 0.40
N VAL A 155 -10.93 -7.22 1.43
CA VAL A 155 -11.42 -7.09 2.80
C VAL A 155 -10.77 -5.89 3.45
N CYS A 156 -11.60 -4.99 3.99
CA CYS A 156 -11.14 -3.87 4.81
C CYS A 156 -11.86 -3.90 6.17
N ASN A 157 -11.39 -3.10 7.12
CA ASN A 157 -12.06 -2.90 8.42
C ASN A 157 -12.33 -1.42 8.66
N GLN A 158 -12.91 -0.74 7.66
CA GLN A 158 -13.22 0.68 7.77
C GLN A 158 -14.42 0.95 8.69
N THR A 159 -14.58 2.22 9.07
CA THR A 159 -15.66 2.72 9.93
C THR A 159 -17.02 2.31 9.37
N PRO A 160 -17.84 1.53 10.11
CA PRO A 160 -19.15 1.09 9.62
C PRO A 160 -20.12 2.28 9.47
N PRO A 161 -21.20 2.12 8.67
CA PRO A 161 -22.30 3.09 8.61
C PRO A 161 -22.86 3.40 10.01
N VAL A 162 -23.16 4.67 10.27
CA VAL A 162 -23.75 5.13 11.55
C VAL A 162 -25.19 5.56 11.33
N GLY A 163 -26.13 4.77 11.85
CA GLY A 163 -27.56 4.99 11.62
C GLY A 163 -27.91 4.88 10.13
N ASP A 164 -28.56 5.90 9.59
CA ASP A 164 -28.97 5.96 8.17
C ASP A 164 -27.90 6.59 7.25
N LYS A 165 -26.75 6.99 7.80
CA LYS A 165 -25.66 7.59 7.01
C LYS A 165 -24.81 6.50 6.35
N PRO A 166 -24.28 6.73 5.14
CA PRO A 166 -23.30 5.83 4.55
C PRO A 166 -22.02 5.77 5.42
N SER A 167 -21.17 4.77 5.20
CA SER A 167 -19.82 4.76 5.76
C SER A 167 -19.05 5.99 5.25
N LEU A 168 -18.62 6.85 6.17
CA LEU A 168 -17.84 8.05 5.93
C LEU A 168 -16.40 7.80 6.34
N MET A 169 -15.51 7.86 5.35
CA MET A 169 -14.15 7.38 5.45
C MET A 169 -13.18 8.48 5.83
N THR A 170 -12.10 8.12 6.53
CA THR A 170 -10.89 8.95 6.60
C THR A 170 -10.11 8.83 5.30
N PHE A 171 -9.18 9.76 5.06
CA PHE A 171 -8.31 9.66 3.88
C PHE A 171 -7.47 8.36 3.89
N ARG A 172 -7.05 7.90 5.08
CA ARG A 172 -6.30 6.66 5.25
C ARG A 172 -7.12 5.41 4.90
N GLU A 173 -8.41 5.41 5.23
CA GLU A 173 -9.33 4.34 4.82
C GLU A 173 -9.50 4.33 3.30
N VAL A 174 -9.50 5.50 2.64
CA VAL A 174 -9.53 5.58 1.16
C VAL A 174 -8.26 5.00 0.55
N GLU A 175 -7.08 5.38 1.03
CA GLU A 175 -5.79 4.81 0.59
C GLU A 175 -5.80 3.28 0.74
N THR A 176 -6.33 2.77 1.85
CA THR A 176 -6.43 1.33 2.13
C THR A 176 -7.29 0.60 1.09
N VAL A 177 -8.44 1.17 0.70
CA VAL A 177 -9.28 0.58 -0.36
C VAL A 177 -8.55 0.56 -1.71
N PHE A 178 -7.81 1.62 -2.04
CA PHE A 178 -7.00 1.68 -3.26
C PHE A 178 -5.88 0.65 -3.24
N HIS A 179 -5.22 0.47 -2.10
CA HIS A 179 -4.18 -0.52 -1.87
C HIS A 179 -4.69 -1.94 -2.16
N GLU A 180 -5.76 -2.38 -1.49
CA GLU A 180 -6.32 -3.71 -1.69
C GLU A 180 -6.84 -3.93 -3.12
N PHE A 181 -7.35 -2.87 -3.75
CA PHE A 181 -7.78 -2.92 -5.13
C PHE A 181 -6.63 -3.16 -6.09
N GLY A 182 -5.42 -2.66 -5.80
CA GLY A 182 -4.22 -2.94 -6.58
C GLY A 182 -3.87 -4.43 -6.61
N HIS A 183 -3.91 -5.11 -5.48
CA HIS A 183 -3.76 -6.57 -5.44
C HIS A 183 -4.87 -7.28 -6.22
N ALA A 184 -6.13 -6.86 -6.03
CA ALA A 184 -7.26 -7.44 -6.73
C ALA A 184 -7.10 -7.28 -8.25
N LEU A 185 -6.64 -6.12 -8.73
CA LEU A 185 -6.35 -5.87 -10.15
C LEU A 185 -5.28 -6.83 -10.70
N GLN A 186 -4.18 -7.06 -9.98
CA GLN A 186 -3.13 -7.99 -10.44
C GLN A 186 -3.66 -9.42 -10.56
N HIS A 187 -4.49 -9.86 -9.61
CA HIS A 187 -5.14 -11.17 -9.70
C HIS A 187 -6.15 -11.26 -10.86
N MET A 188 -6.99 -10.22 -10.99
CA MET A 188 -8.12 -10.22 -11.92
C MET A 188 -7.72 -9.98 -13.38
N LEU A 189 -6.72 -9.13 -13.64
CA LEU A 189 -6.33 -8.71 -14.99
C LEU A 189 -5.18 -9.53 -15.58
N THR A 190 -4.76 -10.59 -14.89
CA THR A 190 -3.76 -11.52 -15.40
C THR A 190 -4.17 -12.10 -16.75
N LYS A 191 -3.21 -12.15 -17.69
CA LYS A 191 -3.36 -12.80 -19.00
C LYS A 191 -2.72 -14.18 -19.03
N GLN A 192 -2.13 -14.62 -17.92
CA GLN A 192 -1.67 -15.99 -17.77
C GLN A 192 -2.86 -16.93 -17.64
N ASP A 193 -2.82 -18.01 -18.41
CA ASP A 193 -3.81 -19.10 -18.37
C ASP A 193 -3.27 -20.35 -17.67
N GLU A 194 -1.99 -20.33 -17.31
CA GLU A 194 -1.35 -21.35 -16.50
C GLU A 194 -1.62 -21.07 -15.02
N GLY A 195 -2.55 -21.84 -14.44
CA GLY A 195 -3.16 -21.48 -13.15
C GLY A 195 -2.21 -21.51 -11.94
N LEU A 196 -1.02 -22.09 -12.08
CA LEU A 196 0.01 -22.11 -11.03
C LEU A 196 0.87 -20.84 -11.00
N VAL A 197 0.82 -20.01 -12.06
CA VAL A 197 1.57 -18.74 -12.17
C VAL A 197 0.68 -17.56 -12.57
N ALA A 198 -0.64 -17.75 -12.54
CA ALA A 198 -1.62 -16.73 -12.87
C ALA A 198 -1.95 -15.84 -11.67
N GLY A 199 -2.26 -14.57 -11.95
CA GLY A 199 -2.56 -13.57 -10.94
C GLY A 199 -1.31 -13.24 -10.14
N ILE A 200 -1.40 -13.36 -8.82
CA ILE A 200 -0.28 -13.13 -7.89
C ILE A 200 0.57 -14.39 -7.66
N ARG A 201 0.16 -15.55 -8.17
CA ARG A 201 0.89 -16.81 -7.95
C ARG A 201 2.22 -16.81 -8.70
N GLY A 202 3.28 -17.23 -8.01
CA GLY A 202 4.63 -17.31 -8.57
C GLY A 202 5.30 -15.95 -8.79
N VAL A 203 4.61 -14.84 -8.48
CA VAL A 203 5.25 -13.53 -8.32
C VAL A 203 6.11 -13.60 -7.06
N GLU A 204 7.32 -13.08 -7.15
CA GLU A 204 8.21 -13.11 -5.99
C GLU A 204 7.65 -12.21 -4.89
N TRP A 205 7.74 -12.65 -3.64
CA TRP A 205 7.08 -11.95 -2.52
C TRP A 205 7.59 -10.53 -2.34
N ASP A 206 8.76 -10.22 -2.90
CA ASP A 206 9.35 -8.89 -2.93
C ASP A 206 8.72 -7.91 -3.94
N ALA A 207 7.63 -8.31 -4.59
CA ALA A 207 6.99 -7.58 -5.67
C ALA A 207 5.46 -7.52 -5.62
N VAL A 208 4.84 -8.27 -4.72
CA VAL A 208 3.37 -8.41 -4.66
C VAL A 208 2.66 -7.11 -4.27
N GLU A 209 3.35 -6.21 -3.57
CA GLU A 209 2.88 -4.89 -3.15
C GLU A 209 3.11 -3.79 -4.18
N LEU A 210 3.83 -4.08 -5.28
CA LEU A 210 4.02 -3.10 -6.35
C LEU A 210 2.67 -2.51 -6.84
N PRO A 211 1.68 -3.32 -7.25
CA PRO A 211 0.41 -2.77 -7.73
C PRO A 211 -0.46 -2.17 -6.63
N SER A 212 -0.40 -2.66 -5.39
CA SER A 212 -1.18 -2.11 -4.26
C SER A 212 -0.72 -0.70 -3.91
N GLN A 213 0.57 -0.53 -3.61
CA GLN A 213 1.17 0.78 -3.30
C GLN A 213 1.15 1.74 -4.50
N PHE A 214 1.24 1.21 -5.73
CA PHE A 214 1.06 2.02 -6.93
C PHE A 214 -0.32 2.70 -6.95
N MET A 215 -1.38 1.97 -6.58
CA MET A 215 -2.74 2.51 -6.56
C MET A 215 -2.91 3.64 -5.52
N GLU A 216 -2.23 3.57 -4.38
CA GLU A 216 -2.30 4.61 -3.34
C GLU A 216 -1.91 6.01 -3.86
N ASN A 217 -0.94 6.09 -4.78
CA ASN A 217 -0.49 7.37 -5.35
C ASN A 217 -1.62 8.15 -6.05
N TRP A 218 -2.61 7.44 -6.61
CA TRP A 218 -3.75 8.07 -7.28
C TRP A 218 -4.71 8.77 -6.32
N CYS A 219 -4.64 8.48 -5.02
CA CYS A 219 -5.41 9.22 -4.01
C CYS A 219 -5.01 10.70 -3.95
N TYR A 220 -3.78 11.04 -4.35
CA TYR A 220 -3.28 12.42 -4.43
C TYR A 220 -3.37 13.01 -5.83
N HIS A 221 -3.76 12.23 -6.85
CA HIS A 221 -3.98 12.76 -8.18
C HIS A 221 -5.25 13.60 -8.21
N ARG A 222 -5.11 14.88 -8.58
CA ARG A 222 -6.18 15.88 -8.51
C ARG A 222 -7.52 15.40 -9.06
N ASP A 223 -7.53 14.89 -10.30
CA ASP A 223 -8.79 14.52 -10.96
C ASP A 223 -9.43 13.29 -10.31
N THR A 224 -8.63 12.36 -9.76
CA THR A 224 -9.13 11.22 -8.99
C THR A 224 -9.72 11.69 -7.68
N LEU A 225 -9.00 12.49 -6.89
CA LEU A 225 -9.49 13.00 -5.62
C LEU A 225 -10.77 13.81 -5.80
N MET A 226 -10.81 14.73 -6.78
CA MET A 226 -11.99 15.54 -7.08
C MET A 226 -13.18 14.72 -7.57
N SER A 227 -12.95 13.55 -8.18
CA SER A 227 -14.03 12.64 -8.58
C SER A 227 -14.69 11.96 -7.39
N ILE A 228 -13.91 11.68 -6.34
CA ILE A 228 -14.30 10.93 -5.14
C ILE A 228 -14.84 11.84 -4.05
N ALA A 229 -14.17 12.97 -3.82
CA ALA A 229 -14.39 13.87 -2.70
C ALA A 229 -15.62 14.75 -2.94
N LYS A 230 -16.80 14.16 -2.76
CA LYS A 230 -18.11 14.81 -2.91
C LYS A 230 -18.91 14.65 -1.64
N HIS A 231 -19.40 15.77 -1.11
CA HIS A 231 -20.16 15.77 0.13
C HIS A 231 -21.39 14.86 0.02
N TYR A 232 -21.54 13.90 0.94
CA TYR A 232 -22.54 12.83 0.83
C TYR A 232 -24.00 13.34 0.77
N GLN A 233 -24.30 14.51 1.36
CA GLN A 233 -25.64 15.13 1.31
C GLN A 233 -25.83 16.12 0.15
N THR A 234 -24.91 17.07 -0.04
CA THR A 234 -25.08 18.17 -1.00
C THR A 234 -24.59 17.81 -2.40
N GLY A 235 -23.70 16.81 -2.52
CA GLY A 235 -23.06 16.44 -3.78
C GLY A 235 -21.96 17.40 -4.23
N GLU A 236 -21.68 18.45 -3.46
CA GLU A 236 -20.64 19.44 -3.77
C GLU A 236 -19.25 18.80 -3.68
N SER A 237 -18.39 19.13 -4.64
CA SER A 237 -16.98 18.74 -4.61
C SER A 237 -16.25 19.43 -3.48
N ILE A 238 -15.21 18.76 -2.96
CA ILE A 238 -14.31 19.34 -1.99
C ILE A 238 -13.70 20.65 -2.54
N PRO A 239 -13.57 21.72 -1.73
CA PRO A 239 -12.95 22.96 -2.18
C PRO A 239 -11.49 22.75 -2.62
N GLU A 240 -11.06 23.45 -3.67
CA GLU A 240 -9.68 23.38 -4.19
C GLU A 240 -8.64 23.69 -3.11
N GLU A 241 -8.92 24.67 -2.25
CA GLU A 241 -8.05 25.03 -1.13
C GLU A 241 -7.83 23.85 -0.16
N VAL A 242 -8.85 23.04 0.10
CA VAL A 242 -8.76 21.87 0.98
C VAL A 242 -7.95 20.76 0.31
N TYR A 243 -8.10 20.57 -1.00
CA TYR A 243 -7.24 19.67 -1.78
C TYR A 243 -5.76 20.07 -1.71
N LEU A 244 -5.44 21.36 -1.89
CA LEU A 244 -4.07 21.84 -1.81
C LEU A 244 -3.47 21.64 -0.41
N LYS A 245 -4.27 21.83 0.64
CA LYS A 245 -3.86 21.53 2.02
C LYS A 245 -3.58 20.03 2.18
N LEU A 246 -4.46 19.14 1.70
CA LEU A 246 -4.25 17.69 1.72
C LEU A 246 -2.95 17.29 1.02
N LEU A 247 -2.68 17.88 -0.14
CA LEU A 247 -1.45 17.66 -0.88
C LEU A 247 -0.21 18.14 -0.11
N ALA A 248 -0.29 19.31 0.54
CA ALA A 248 0.78 19.83 1.37
C ALA A 248 1.04 18.96 2.63
N ALA A 249 0.01 18.30 3.15
CA ALA A 249 0.11 17.40 4.29
C ALA A 249 0.67 16.00 3.93
N ARG A 250 0.82 15.66 2.65
CA ARG A 250 1.30 14.34 2.18
C ARG A 250 2.64 13.94 2.79
N THR A 251 3.59 14.88 2.89
CA THR A 251 4.94 14.62 3.41
C THR A 251 5.08 14.89 4.91
N PHE A 252 3.97 15.17 5.60
CA PHE A 252 3.99 15.41 7.04
C PHE A 252 4.49 14.17 7.78
N ARG A 253 5.60 14.32 8.52
CA ARG A 253 6.25 13.26 9.29
C ARG A 253 6.70 12.04 8.47
N ALA A 254 6.95 12.22 7.17
CA ALA A 254 7.41 11.15 6.29
C ALA A 254 8.70 10.49 6.80
N GLY A 255 9.61 11.27 7.43
CA GLY A 255 10.81 10.75 8.08
C GLY A 255 10.49 9.81 9.24
N SER A 256 9.57 10.20 10.13
CA SER A 256 9.11 9.35 11.23
C SER A 256 8.44 8.07 10.77
N LEU A 257 7.56 8.16 9.76
CA LEU A 257 6.85 7.00 9.21
C LEU A 257 7.82 6.03 8.52
N SER A 258 8.75 6.55 7.71
CA SER A 258 9.79 5.75 7.05
C SER A 258 10.68 5.03 8.07
N LEU A 259 11.16 5.73 9.11
CA LEU A 259 12.04 5.10 10.09
C LEU A 259 11.32 4.06 10.96
N ARG A 260 10.01 4.22 11.20
CA ARG A 260 9.18 3.19 11.84
C ARG A 260 9.15 1.90 11.01
N GLN A 261 8.97 1.99 9.69
CA GLN A 261 9.01 0.81 8.81
C GLN A 261 10.41 0.20 8.76
N ILE A 262 11.46 1.03 8.75
CA ILE A 262 12.85 0.56 8.82
C ILE A 262 13.17 -0.14 10.15
N ARG A 263 12.60 0.31 11.28
CA ARG A 263 12.71 -0.41 12.57
C ARG A 263 12.15 -1.82 12.44
N PHE A 264 10.94 -1.96 11.91
CA PHE A 264 10.31 -3.26 11.72
C PHE A 264 11.15 -4.20 10.85
N ALA A 265 11.67 -3.69 9.72
CA ALA A 265 12.58 -4.44 8.85
C ALA A 265 13.89 -4.85 9.51
N SER A 266 14.50 -3.90 10.22
CA SER A 266 15.77 -4.13 10.88
C SER A 266 15.62 -5.15 12.02
N LEU A 267 14.50 -5.09 12.75
CA LEU A 267 14.23 -6.03 13.84
C LEU A 267 13.97 -7.44 13.33
N ASP A 268 13.14 -7.59 12.30
CA ASP A 268 12.88 -8.87 11.62
C ASP A 268 14.19 -9.52 11.15
N LEU A 269 15.02 -8.75 10.43
CA LEU A 269 16.34 -9.20 9.97
C LEU A 269 17.26 -9.60 11.12
N GLU A 270 17.36 -8.81 12.18
CA GLU A 270 18.26 -9.10 13.30
C GLU A 270 17.81 -10.34 14.09
N LEU A 271 16.50 -10.52 14.29
CA LEU A 271 15.90 -11.70 14.92
C LEU A 271 16.12 -12.99 14.10
N HIS A 272 16.25 -12.88 12.78
CA HIS A 272 16.41 -14.03 11.89
C HIS A 272 17.84 -14.25 11.35
N THR A 273 18.80 -13.38 11.71
CA THR A 273 20.21 -13.52 11.27
C THR A 273 21.20 -13.68 12.42
N LYS A 274 21.09 -12.84 13.46
CA LYS A 274 22.09 -12.79 14.54
C LYS A 274 21.57 -13.32 15.87
N TYR A 275 20.26 -13.22 16.09
CA TYR A 275 19.64 -13.69 17.32
C TYR A 275 19.71 -15.22 17.41
N ILE A 276 20.05 -15.73 18.59
CA ILE A 276 20.11 -17.15 18.90
C ILE A 276 19.02 -17.44 19.93
N PRO A 277 17.97 -18.21 19.57
CA PRO A 277 16.96 -18.64 20.53
C PRO A 277 17.58 -19.38 21.71
N ASP A 278 16.97 -19.28 22.89
CA ASP A 278 17.41 -19.89 24.15
C ASP A 278 18.79 -19.42 24.67
N GLY A 279 19.34 -18.35 24.09
CA GLY A 279 20.51 -17.64 24.60
C GLY A 279 20.19 -16.72 25.80
N PRO A 280 21.20 -16.00 26.31
CA PRO A 280 21.01 -15.06 27.43
C PRO A 280 20.34 -13.73 27.02
N GLU A 281 20.31 -13.42 25.72
CA GLU A 281 19.65 -12.23 25.16
C GLU A 281 18.20 -12.56 24.85
N SER A 282 17.25 -11.73 25.28
CA SER A 282 15.83 -11.87 24.92
C SER A 282 15.50 -11.16 23.61
N VAL A 283 14.36 -11.51 22.99
CA VAL A 283 13.85 -10.80 21.80
C VAL A 283 13.63 -9.30 22.04
N TYR A 284 13.32 -8.92 23.29
CA TYR A 284 13.13 -7.51 23.69
C TYR A 284 14.46 -6.77 23.83
N ASP A 285 15.54 -7.46 24.19
CA ASP A 285 16.89 -6.88 24.19
C ASP A 285 17.34 -6.57 22.76
N VAL A 286 17.01 -7.45 21.81
CA VAL A 286 17.24 -7.21 20.38
C VAL A 286 16.45 -5.99 19.90
N ASP A 287 15.16 -5.87 20.26
CA ASP A 287 14.34 -4.70 19.92
C ASP A 287 14.95 -3.40 20.48
N GLN A 288 15.35 -3.38 21.75
CA GLN A 288 16.02 -2.23 22.35
C GLN A 288 17.33 -1.87 21.62
N ARG A 289 18.12 -2.87 21.20
CA ARG A 289 19.36 -2.66 20.45
C ARG A 289 19.12 -2.05 19.07
N VAL A 290 18.13 -2.56 18.32
CA VAL A 290 17.77 -2.08 16.98
C VAL A 290 17.15 -0.67 17.06
N SER A 291 16.31 -0.44 18.05
CA SER A 291 15.59 0.82 18.23
C SER A 291 16.53 2.01 18.52
N ARG A 292 17.72 1.79 19.08
CA ARG A 292 18.75 2.86 19.26
C ARG A 292 19.18 3.53 17.96
N LYS A 293 19.07 2.85 16.82
CA LYS A 293 19.43 3.39 15.49
C LYS A 293 18.22 3.79 14.65
N THR A 294 17.03 3.37 15.05
CA THR A 294 15.81 3.46 14.24
C THR A 294 14.67 4.20 14.94
N GLN A 295 14.90 4.73 16.16
CA GLN A 295 13.98 5.58 16.88
C GLN A 295 14.73 6.66 17.68
N VAL A 296 14.07 7.80 17.87
CA VAL A 296 14.57 8.89 18.71
C VAL A 296 14.17 8.70 20.18
N ILE A 297 12.96 8.20 20.42
CA ILE A 297 12.47 7.87 21.77
C ILE A 297 12.59 6.36 21.94
N PRO A 298 13.40 5.87 22.91
CA PRO A 298 13.56 4.44 23.15
C PRO A 298 12.21 3.77 23.47
N PRO A 299 11.99 2.52 23.05
CA PRO A 299 10.83 1.74 23.47
C PRO A 299 10.73 1.62 24.98
N LEU A 300 9.52 1.53 25.51
CA LEU A 300 9.30 1.28 26.93
C LEU A 300 9.82 -0.12 27.32
N PRO A 301 10.32 -0.33 28.55
CA PRO A 301 10.65 -1.66 29.05
C PRO A 301 9.48 -2.65 29.00
N GLU A 302 8.24 -2.13 29.05
CA GLU A 302 6.98 -2.86 28.94
C GLU A 302 6.50 -3.05 27.50
N ASP A 303 7.21 -2.54 26.49
CA ASP A 303 6.82 -2.69 25.08
C ASP A 303 6.83 -4.18 24.71
N ARG A 304 5.67 -4.68 24.30
CA ARG A 304 5.45 -6.07 23.85
C ARG A 304 4.87 -6.11 22.44
N PHE A 305 5.13 -5.10 21.61
CA PHE A 305 4.58 -5.07 20.25
C PHE A 305 4.94 -6.33 19.44
N LEU A 306 6.10 -6.95 19.71
CA LEU A 306 6.50 -8.22 19.11
C LEU A 306 5.46 -9.35 19.26
N CYS A 307 4.67 -9.34 20.35
CA CYS A 307 3.61 -10.32 20.58
C CYS A 307 2.39 -10.14 19.67
N ASP A 308 2.24 -8.97 19.04
CA ASP A 308 1.18 -8.68 18.08
C ASP A 308 1.74 -8.59 16.64
N PHE A 309 3.03 -8.26 16.52
CA PHE A 309 3.82 -8.32 15.29
C PHE A 309 3.91 -9.75 14.73
N THR A 310 3.57 -10.76 15.54
CA THR A 310 3.38 -12.13 15.10
C THR A 310 2.31 -12.29 14.02
N LYS A 311 1.35 -11.37 13.87
CA LYS A 311 0.33 -11.49 12.82
C LYS A 311 0.88 -11.18 11.43
N GLU A 312 1.81 -10.22 11.35
CA GLU A 312 2.48 -9.80 10.11
C GLU A 312 3.71 -10.67 9.79
N ILE A 313 4.36 -11.24 10.81
CA ILE A 313 5.58 -12.07 10.66
C ILE A 313 5.35 -13.58 10.81
N PHE A 314 4.38 -14.03 11.62
CA PHE A 314 4.24 -15.43 12.04
C PHE A 314 2.93 -16.13 11.61
N ASP A 315 1.80 -15.43 11.38
CA ASP A 315 0.48 -16.04 11.06
C ASP A 315 0.12 -16.13 9.57
N LEU A 316 0.88 -15.52 8.66
CA LEU A 316 0.76 -15.76 7.21
C LEU A 316 1.33 -17.16 6.88
N ILE A 317 0.45 -18.16 6.89
CA ILE A 317 0.74 -19.56 6.57
C ILE A 317 1.22 -19.67 5.12
N ALA A 318 2.54 -19.84 4.92
CA ALA A 318 3.15 -20.91 4.11
C ALA A 318 4.69 -20.75 4.05
N PHE A 319 5.39 -21.74 4.60
CA PHE A 319 6.85 -21.97 4.51
C PHE A 319 7.79 -21.13 5.39
N VAL A 320 8.26 -21.79 6.45
CA VAL A 320 9.21 -21.41 7.51
C VAL A 320 10.61 -20.98 7.01
N ASN A 321 10.91 -21.02 5.71
CA ASN A 321 12.30 -20.89 5.21
C ASN A 321 12.59 -19.65 4.34
N ALA A 322 11.59 -18.83 3.96
CA ALA A 322 11.79 -17.63 3.13
C ALA A 322 11.50 -16.29 3.88
N ARG A 323 11.38 -16.36 5.20
CA ARG A 323 10.87 -15.31 6.10
C ARG A 323 11.83 -14.16 6.43
N TRP A 324 12.87 -13.94 5.63
CA TRP A 324 14.06 -13.17 6.02
C TRP A 324 13.97 -11.66 5.68
N ILE A 325 12.89 -11.18 5.07
CA ILE A 325 12.95 -9.95 4.26
C ILE A 325 11.65 -9.12 4.27
N CYS A 326 10.58 -9.47 4.99
CA CYS A 326 9.24 -8.90 4.76
C CYS A 326 9.19 -7.37 4.77
N CYS A 327 9.74 -6.68 5.76
CA CYS A 327 9.66 -5.21 5.77
C CYS A 327 10.78 -4.53 4.95
N TRP A 328 11.91 -5.20 4.67
CA TRP A 328 12.91 -4.69 3.70
C TRP A 328 12.37 -4.78 2.27
N ILE A 329 11.59 -5.82 2.01
CA ILE A 329 10.75 -6.03 0.83
C ILE A 329 9.72 -4.92 0.71
N LEU A 330 8.98 -4.56 1.78
CA LEU A 330 8.04 -3.43 1.73
C LEU A 330 8.71 -2.13 1.26
N GLN A 331 9.93 -1.85 1.71
CA GLN A 331 10.69 -0.67 1.27
C GLN A 331 11.18 -0.77 -0.17
N LEU A 332 11.60 -1.96 -0.64
CA LEU A 332 11.92 -2.16 -2.06
C LEU A 332 10.68 -2.03 -2.95
N GLN A 333 9.52 -2.47 -2.47
CA GLN A 333 8.25 -2.35 -3.19
C GLN A 333 7.78 -0.90 -3.28
N GLU A 334 8.01 -0.10 -2.24
CA GLU A 334 7.78 1.35 -2.28
C GLU A 334 8.68 2.01 -3.34
N VAL A 335 9.93 1.55 -3.49
CA VAL A 335 10.81 2.02 -4.58
C VAL A 335 10.23 1.67 -5.94
N LEU A 336 9.80 0.41 -6.13
CA LEU A 336 9.21 -0.03 -7.40
C LEU A 336 7.92 0.73 -7.71
N SER A 337 7.02 0.92 -6.74
CA SER A 337 5.73 1.57 -6.95
C SER A 337 5.86 3.07 -7.18
N ALA A 338 6.71 3.76 -6.41
CA ALA A 338 7.00 5.18 -6.63
C ALA A 338 7.67 5.42 -7.99
N ASP A 339 8.64 4.59 -8.37
CA ASP A 339 9.29 4.72 -9.68
C ASP A 339 8.35 4.31 -10.83
N ALA A 340 7.46 3.35 -10.62
CA ALA A 340 6.40 3.05 -11.58
C ALA A 340 5.44 4.23 -11.76
N PHE A 341 5.03 4.88 -10.66
CA PHE A 341 4.21 6.09 -10.72
C PHE A 341 4.95 7.25 -11.38
N SER A 342 6.28 7.37 -11.20
CA SER A 342 7.08 8.37 -11.90
C SER A 342 7.03 8.25 -13.42
N ALA A 343 6.74 7.07 -13.97
CA ALA A 343 6.51 6.93 -15.41
C ALA A 343 5.27 7.70 -15.89
N PHE A 344 4.25 7.83 -15.04
CA PHE A 344 3.07 8.66 -15.31
C PHE A 344 3.37 10.16 -15.14
N GLU A 345 4.22 10.51 -14.17
CA GLU A 345 4.72 11.88 -14.01
C GLU A 345 5.54 12.31 -15.25
N ASP A 346 6.47 11.47 -15.71
CA ASP A 346 7.30 11.70 -16.90
C ASP A 346 6.46 11.85 -18.18
N ALA A 347 5.39 11.05 -18.30
CA ALA A 347 4.47 11.09 -19.43
C ALA A 347 3.53 12.31 -19.42
N GLY A 348 3.31 12.90 -18.23
CA GLY A 348 2.42 14.03 -17.99
C GLY A 348 1.06 13.59 -17.45
N LEU A 349 0.85 13.81 -16.15
CA LEU A 349 -0.41 13.47 -15.45
C LEU A 349 -1.63 14.26 -15.94
N GLU A 350 -1.42 15.42 -16.57
CA GLU A 350 -2.49 16.25 -17.14
C GLU A 350 -2.88 15.83 -18.57
N ASP A 351 -2.03 15.05 -19.25
CA ASP A 351 -2.33 14.52 -20.59
C ASP A 351 -3.10 13.20 -20.47
N SER A 352 -4.43 13.29 -20.64
CA SER A 352 -5.31 12.11 -20.60
C SER A 352 -4.90 11.00 -21.57
N LYS A 353 -4.31 11.33 -22.72
CA LYS A 353 -3.84 10.32 -23.68
C LYS A 353 -2.58 9.63 -23.15
N ALA A 354 -1.62 10.39 -22.63
CA ALA A 354 -0.38 9.86 -22.06
C ALA A 354 -0.65 8.97 -20.83
N VAL A 355 -1.60 9.38 -19.98
CA VAL A 355 -2.06 8.58 -18.83
C VAL A 355 -2.67 7.25 -19.27
N LYS A 356 -3.53 7.26 -20.30
CA LYS A 356 -4.14 6.04 -20.85
C LYS A 356 -3.11 5.11 -21.50
N GLU A 357 -2.17 5.65 -22.26
CA GLU A 357 -1.10 4.85 -22.90
C GLU A 357 -0.18 4.21 -21.86
N THR A 358 0.23 4.97 -20.85
CA THR A 358 1.05 4.46 -19.73
C THR A 358 0.26 3.45 -18.88
N GLY A 359 -1.02 3.72 -18.60
CA GLY A 359 -1.91 2.80 -17.89
C GLY A 359 -2.11 1.48 -18.63
N HIS A 360 -2.31 1.53 -19.95
CA HIS A 360 -2.37 0.33 -20.78
C HIS A 360 -1.04 -0.44 -20.74
N LYS A 361 0.11 0.25 -20.78
CA LYS A 361 1.41 -0.41 -20.63
C LYS A 361 1.55 -1.10 -19.28
N PHE A 362 1.12 -0.46 -18.19
CA PHE A 362 1.12 -1.06 -16.84
C PHE A 362 0.23 -2.30 -16.77
N ARG A 363 -0.97 -2.22 -17.36
CA ARG A 363 -1.90 -3.36 -17.48
C ARG A 363 -1.27 -4.54 -18.22
N GLU A 364 -0.66 -4.30 -19.37
CA GLU A 364 -0.09 -5.35 -20.23
C GLU A 364 1.21 -5.96 -19.69
N THR A 365 1.79 -5.36 -18.64
CA THR A 365 3.03 -5.83 -18.02
C THR A 365 2.78 -6.29 -16.57
N VAL A 366 2.75 -5.34 -15.63
CA VAL A 366 2.67 -5.59 -14.19
C VAL A 366 1.42 -6.39 -13.81
N LEU A 367 0.26 -6.05 -14.40
CA LEU A 367 -1.00 -6.72 -14.07
C LEU A 367 -1.25 -8.00 -14.90
N ALA A 368 -0.71 -8.09 -16.11
CA ALA A 368 -0.98 -9.20 -17.03
C ALA A 368 -0.09 -10.44 -16.79
N LEU A 369 1.19 -10.24 -16.45
CA LEU A 369 2.20 -11.29 -16.62
C LEU A 369 2.25 -12.32 -15.48
N GLY A 370 1.71 -12.00 -14.30
CA GLY A 370 1.79 -12.84 -13.10
C GLY A 370 3.22 -13.33 -12.81
N GLY A 371 3.35 -14.54 -12.27
CA GLY A 371 4.66 -15.19 -12.03
C GLY A 371 5.26 -15.89 -13.26
N GLY A 372 4.68 -15.71 -14.45
CA GLY A 372 4.92 -16.58 -15.60
C GLY A 372 6.11 -16.23 -16.50
N LYS A 373 6.89 -15.18 -16.20
CA LYS A 373 8.00 -14.74 -17.08
C LYS A 373 9.32 -15.37 -16.64
N ALA A 374 10.07 -15.97 -17.56
CA ALA A 374 11.34 -16.65 -17.24
C ALA A 374 12.41 -15.66 -16.69
N PRO A 375 13.32 -16.09 -15.78
CA PRO A 375 14.43 -15.26 -15.26
C PRO A 375 15.43 -14.79 -16.34
N LEU A 376 16.24 -13.76 -16.06
CA LEU A 376 17.17 -13.13 -17.04
C LEU A 376 18.44 -13.97 -17.20
N GLU A 377 18.62 -14.61 -18.37
CA GLU A 377 19.81 -15.42 -18.69
C GLU A 377 21.14 -14.66 -18.58
N GLN A 378 21.15 -13.33 -18.77
CA GLN A 378 22.39 -12.54 -18.78
C GLN A 378 22.96 -12.21 -17.39
N LEU A 379 22.22 -12.41 -16.29
CA LEU A 379 22.76 -12.21 -14.93
C LEU A 379 23.56 -13.42 -14.42
N SER A 380 23.51 -14.55 -15.12
CA SER A 380 24.26 -15.78 -14.80
C SER A 380 25.76 -15.72 -15.14
N ASN A 381 26.22 -14.74 -15.93
CA ASN A 381 27.53 -14.80 -16.59
C ASN A 381 28.62 -13.84 -16.06
N GLY A 382 28.62 -13.47 -14.77
CA GLY A 382 29.92 -13.07 -14.18
C GLY A 382 30.00 -12.06 -13.05
N ARG A 383 29.16 -12.11 -12.00
CA ARG A 383 29.54 -11.51 -10.71
C ARG A 383 29.06 -12.36 -9.53
N GLN A 384 29.97 -12.58 -8.58
CA GLN A 384 29.73 -13.23 -7.28
C GLN A 384 28.79 -12.40 -6.37
N HIS A 385 27.53 -12.18 -6.77
CA HIS A 385 26.50 -11.63 -5.90
C HIS A 385 25.45 -12.71 -5.65
N GLN A 386 25.76 -13.59 -4.70
CA GLN A 386 24.96 -14.77 -4.35
C GLN A 386 23.72 -14.43 -3.50
N VAL A 387 23.25 -13.17 -3.53
CA VAL A 387 22.18 -12.64 -2.66
C VAL A 387 20.94 -12.14 -3.43
N LEU A 388 20.92 -12.17 -4.77
CA LEU A 388 19.88 -11.52 -5.59
C LEU A 388 19.22 -12.44 -6.64
N ILE A 389 19.13 -13.74 -6.39
CA ILE A 389 18.54 -14.70 -7.34
C ILE A 389 17.00 -14.65 -7.33
N PHE A 390 16.38 -14.08 -6.30
CA PHE A 390 14.92 -14.11 -6.11
C PHE A 390 14.13 -12.95 -6.72
N THR A 391 14.75 -11.94 -7.33
CA THR A 391 14.04 -10.72 -7.82
C THR A 391 14.04 -10.62 -9.37
N LEU A 392 14.34 -11.71 -10.08
CA LEU A 392 14.65 -11.65 -11.51
C LEU A 392 13.41 -11.53 -12.41
N ILE A 393 12.27 -12.12 -12.01
CA ILE A 393 11.04 -12.07 -12.82
C ILE A 393 10.40 -10.69 -12.66
N THR A 394 10.27 -10.21 -11.42
CA THR A 394 9.74 -8.88 -11.15
C THR A 394 10.56 -7.76 -11.78
N ILE A 395 11.89 -7.75 -11.64
CA ILE A 395 12.71 -6.69 -12.26
C ILE A 395 12.53 -6.70 -13.78
N LYS A 396 12.33 -7.86 -14.42
CA LYS A 396 12.01 -7.92 -15.85
C LYS A 396 10.66 -7.33 -16.21
N VAL A 397 9.63 -7.62 -15.42
CA VAL A 397 8.29 -7.06 -15.64
C VAL A 397 8.35 -5.55 -15.45
N PHE A 398 9.03 -5.09 -14.40
CA PHE A 398 9.27 -3.69 -14.12
C PHE A 398 10.05 -3.00 -15.25
N VAL A 399 11.17 -3.57 -15.73
CA VAL A 399 11.96 -3.00 -16.83
C VAL A 399 11.16 -2.95 -18.13
N GLU A 400 10.31 -3.95 -18.41
CA GLU A 400 9.43 -3.92 -19.58
C GLU A 400 8.42 -2.74 -19.50
N PHE A 401 7.89 -2.48 -18.30
CA PHE A 401 7.06 -1.31 -18.04
C PHE A 401 7.84 0.01 -18.08
N ARG A 402 8.89 0.14 -17.27
CA ARG A 402 9.62 1.39 -17.02
C ARG A 402 10.61 1.77 -18.11
N GLY A 403 11.12 0.78 -18.85
CA GLY A 403 12.19 0.93 -19.84
C GLY A 403 13.61 0.97 -19.26
N ARG A 404 13.75 0.88 -17.93
CA ARG A 404 15.02 0.88 -17.19
C ARG A 404 14.87 0.15 -15.84
N GLU A 405 15.99 -0.14 -15.20
CA GLU A 405 16.02 -0.65 -13.81
C GLU A 405 15.46 0.38 -12.82
N PRO A 406 14.96 -0.07 -11.66
CA PRO A 406 14.34 0.82 -10.66
C PRO A 406 15.34 1.77 -10.00
N SER A 407 14.85 2.94 -9.60
CA SER A 407 15.60 3.98 -8.91
C SER A 407 14.85 4.45 -7.64
N PRO A 408 15.54 4.60 -6.49
CA PRO A 408 14.92 5.08 -5.25
C PRO A 408 14.61 6.59 -5.26
N GLU A 409 15.04 7.34 -6.29
CA GLU A 409 14.88 8.79 -6.35
C GLU A 409 13.40 9.21 -6.26
N ALA A 410 12.51 8.54 -6.99
CA ALA A 410 11.09 8.89 -7.01
C ALA A 410 10.46 8.73 -5.61
N LEU A 411 10.80 7.65 -4.91
CA LEU A 411 10.34 7.41 -3.53
C LEU A 411 10.80 8.53 -2.60
N LEU A 412 12.07 8.89 -2.65
CA LEU A 412 12.63 9.97 -1.83
C LEU A 412 11.97 11.31 -2.18
N ARG A 413 11.74 11.60 -3.46
CA ARG A 413 11.09 12.83 -3.92
C ARG A 413 9.64 12.92 -3.46
N HIS A 414 8.85 11.86 -3.63
CA HIS A 414 7.44 11.81 -3.23
C HIS A 414 7.24 11.99 -1.72
N ASN A 415 8.24 11.60 -0.93
CA ASN A 415 8.24 11.74 0.52
C ASN A 415 9.01 12.98 1.04
N GLY A 416 9.57 13.81 0.16
CA GLY A 416 10.34 15.00 0.56
C GLY A 416 11.65 14.67 1.29
N LEU A 417 12.26 13.51 1.02
CA LEU A 417 13.45 12.98 1.68
C LEU A 417 14.73 13.11 0.84
N LEU A 418 14.69 13.80 -0.30
CA LEU A 418 15.89 14.06 -1.09
C LEU A 418 16.88 14.94 -0.31
N PRO A 419 18.19 14.69 -0.43
CA PRO A 419 19.19 15.56 0.18
C PRO A 419 19.01 16.97 -0.37
N VAL A 420 18.85 17.97 0.51
CA VAL A 420 18.98 19.37 0.10
C VAL A 420 20.41 19.54 -0.41
N THR A 421 20.57 19.73 -1.73
CA THR A 421 21.87 20.09 -2.29
C THR A 421 22.32 21.38 -1.63
N ALA A 422 23.40 21.30 -0.86
CA ALA A 422 24.02 22.41 -0.15
C ALA A 422 24.51 23.52 -1.08
#